data_AF-A0A661EA68-F1
#
_entry.id   AF-A0A661EA68-F1
#
_cell.length_a   1.000
_cell.length_b   1.000
_cell.length_c   1.000
_cell.angle_alpha   90.00
_cell.angle_beta   90.00
_cell.angle_gamma   90.00
#
_symmetry.space_group_name_H-M   'P 1'
#
loop_
_entity.id
_entity.type
_entity.pdbx_description
1 polymer ?
#
loop_
_entity_poly.entity_id
_entity_poly.type
_entity_poly.pdbx_seq_one_letter_code
_entity_poly.pdbx_strand_id
1 'polypeptide(L)'
;MHRVGPAALLGASVSLFTALMLMLLAIPLYLHSLENFEIVMSDVSSLPKVDSRRVEQVLISTDAQMTVLAARLGELQGRLTRLESIGQQVGELAGFEPEVLGFDQPVAVGGPVANDSTLELPELLSELRAYAARLDDRTVRFELLDQAVLAGQAEAQGFPSGKPTSGGLLSSAYGYRTHPISGRRQFHRGVDLAGVAGDSVETVASGVVTWSGDRNGYGNLVEVDHRNGYVTR
;
A
#
# COMPACT_ATOMS: atom_id res chain seq x y z
N MET A 1 -109.07 1.95 39.12
CA MET A 1 -108.15 1.88 40.29
C MET A 1 -107.53 0.50 40.33
N HIS A 2 -106.35 0.29 39.72
CA HIS A 2 -105.61 -0.97 39.83
C HIS A 2 -104.70 -0.91 41.05
N ARG A 3 -104.96 -1.76 42.05
CA ARG A 3 -104.08 -1.96 43.21
C ARG A 3 -102.84 -2.73 42.75
N VAL A 4 -101.68 -2.07 42.78
CA VAL A 4 -100.38 -2.73 42.63
C VAL A 4 -100.12 -3.57 43.89
N GLY A 5 -99.90 -4.88 43.72
CA GLY A 5 -99.66 -5.80 44.84
C GLY A 5 -98.29 -5.60 45.51
N PRO A 6 -98.15 -5.96 46.80
CA PRO A 6 -96.93 -5.73 47.60
C PRO A 6 -95.64 -6.39 47.05
N ALA A 7 -95.76 -7.36 46.14
CA ALA A 7 -94.63 -7.99 45.46
C ALA A 7 -93.88 -7.06 44.47
N ALA A 8 -94.56 -6.08 43.88
CA ALA A 8 -93.93 -5.16 42.92
C ALA A 8 -93.03 -4.10 43.59
N LEU A 9 -93.34 -3.72 44.83
CA LEU A 9 -92.55 -2.76 45.61
C LEU A 9 -91.24 -3.38 46.13
N LEU A 10 -91.25 -4.69 46.43
CA LEU A 10 -90.05 -5.43 46.84
C LEU A 10 -89.07 -5.68 45.67
N GLY A 11 -89.56 -5.89 44.45
CA GLY A 11 -88.68 -6.04 43.27
C GLY A 11 -87.96 -4.74 42.89
N ALA A 12 -88.64 -3.60 43.02
CA ALA A 12 -88.07 -2.29 42.71
C ALA A 12 -86.95 -1.88 43.69
N SER A 13 -87.09 -2.20 44.98
CA SER A 13 -86.06 -1.88 45.99
C SER A 13 -84.81 -2.74 45.84
N VAL A 14 -84.95 -4.01 45.48
CA VAL A 14 -83.82 -4.91 45.20
C VAL A 14 -83.05 -4.45 43.95
N SER A 15 -83.74 -4.06 42.87
CA SER A 15 -83.09 -3.54 41.65
C SER A 15 -82.33 -2.24 41.90
N LEU A 16 -82.87 -1.34 42.73
CA LEU A 16 -82.21 -0.08 43.06
C LEU A 16 -80.95 -0.34 43.91
N PHE A 17 -81.03 -1.28 44.86
CA PHE A 17 -79.91 -1.68 45.70
C PHE A 17 -78.79 -2.34 44.90
N THR A 18 -79.12 -3.24 43.95
CA THR A 18 -78.10 -3.86 43.07
C THR A 18 -77.46 -2.85 42.13
N ALA A 19 -78.22 -1.89 41.59
CA ALA A 19 -77.68 -0.83 40.75
C ALA A 19 -76.72 0.08 41.54
N LEU A 20 -77.07 0.41 42.79
CA LEU A 20 -76.22 1.20 43.68
C LEU A 20 -74.91 0.45 44.03
N MET A 21 -74.99 -0.85 44.32
CA MET A 21 -73.82 -1.69 44.58
C MET A 21 -72.89 -1.79 43.37
N LEU A 22 -73.43 -1.96 42.16
CA LEU A 22 -72.65 -1.98 40.93
C LEU A 22 -71.99 -0.63 40.66
N MET A 23 -72.69 0.48 40.92
CA MET A 23 -72.12 1.84 40.79
C MET A 23 -70.99 2.07 41.81
N LEU A 24 -71.17 1.65 43.06
CA LEU A 24 -70.15 1.73 44.11
C LEU A 24 -68.92 0.87 43.81
N LEU A 25 -69.06 -0.21 43.04
CA LEU A 25 -67.94 -1.05 42.61
C LEU A 25 -67.26 -0.51 41.33
N ALA A 26 -68.03 0.10 40.42
CA ALA A 26 -67.53 0.63 39.16
C ALA A 26 -66.70 1.91 39.34
N ILE A 27 -67.10 2.80 40.27
CA ILE A 27 -66.39 4.05 40.55
C ILE A 27 -64.92 3.82 40.94
N PRO A 28 -64.59 2.98 41.96
CA PRO A 28 -63.19 2.75 42.33
C PRO A 28 -62.41 2.02 41.24
N LEU A 29 -63.04 1.13 40.47
CA LEU A 29 -62.39 0.45 39.35
C LEU A 29 -62.01 1.45 38.23
N TYR A 30 -62.90 2.41 37.96
CA TYR A 30 -62.66 3.50 37.01
C TYR A 30 -61.56 4.45 37.48
N LEU A 31 -61.59 4.84 38.77
CA LEU A 31 -60.55 5.69 39.35
C LEU A 31 -59.17 5.01 39.33
N HIS A 32 -59.11 3.72 39.68
CA HIS A 32 -57.87 2.95 39.59
C HIS A 32 -57.36 2.81 38.14
N SER A 33 -58.27 2.69 37.17
CA SER A 33 -57.90 2.71 35.75
C SER A 33 -57.33 4.06 35.30
N LEU A 34 -57.81 5.18 35.86
CA LEU A 34 -57.29 6.51 35.55
C LEU A 34 -55.90 6.72 36.15
N GLU A 35 -55.67 6.31 37.40
CA GLU A 35 -54.34 6.36 38.04
C GLU A 35 -53.31 5.53 37.27
N ASN A 36 -53.68 4.31 36.85
CA ASN A 36 -52.79 3.46 36.05
C ASN A 36 -52.47 4.09 34.68
N PHE A 37 -53.41 4.82 34.08
CA PHE A 37 -53.17 5.54 32.82
C PHE A 37 -52.23 6.73 33.00
N GLU A 38 -52.36 7.46 34.12
CA GLU A 38 -51.49 8.59 34.46
C GLU A 38 -50.05 8.14 34.73
N ILE A 39 -49.86 7.00 35.43
CA ILE A 39 -48.55 6.39 35.65
C ILE A 39 -47.88 6.01 34.32
N VAL A 40 -48.61 5.34 33.42
CA VAL A 40 -48.08 4.95 32.12
C VAL A 40 -47.71 6.18 31.26
N MET A 41 -48.53 7.22 31.28
CA MET A 41 -48.22 8.47 30.55
C MET A 41 -47.03 9.22 31.15
N SER A 42 -46.88 9.22 32.47
CA SER A 42 -45.71 9.81 33.14
C SER A 42 -44.41 9.11 32.72
N ASP A 43 -44.44 7.78 32.61
CA ASP A 43 -43.28 6.96 32.24
C ASP A 43 -42.91 7.16 30.76
N VAL A 44 -43.90 7.19 29.86
CA VAL A 44 -43.70 7.49 28.42
C VAL A 44 -43.17 8.91 28.19
N SER A 45 -43.59 9.88 29.01
CA SER A 45 -43.09 11.27 28.92
C SER A 45 -41.67 11.45 29.46
N SER A 46 -41.18 10.49 30.27
CA SER A 46 -39.85 10.47 30.87
C SER A 46 -38.78 9.81 30.00
N LEU A 47 -39.20 9.13 28.91
CA LEU A 47 -38.27 8.59 27.93
C LEU A 47 -37.41 9.73 27.37
N PRO A 48 -36.08 9.58 27.33
CA PRO A 48 -35.20 10.59 26.78
C PRO A 48 -35.60 10.83 25.32
N LYS A 49 -36.16 12.01 25.04
CA LYS A 49 -36.46 12.42 23.68
C LYS A 49 -35.15 12.38 22.91
N VAL A 50 -35.06 11.50 21.91
CA VAL A 50 -33.93 11.48 20.98
C VAL A 50 -33.84 12.87 20.38
N ASP A 51 -32.78 13.59 20.75
CA ASP A 51 -32.51 14.94 20.25
C ASP A 51 -32.11 14.80 18.77
N SER A 52 -33.10 14.92 17.90
CA SER A 52 -32.94 14.78 16.45
C SER A 52 -31.87 15.71 15.90
N ARG A 53 -31.65 16.88 16.52
CA ARG A 53 -30.58 17.82 16.14
C ARG A 53 -29.19 17.27 16.43
N ARG A 54 -29.02 16.55 17.55
CA ARG A 54 -27.75 15.88 17.88
C ARG A 54 -27.46 14.73 16.94
N VAL A 55 -28.46 13.91 16.63
CA VAL A 55 -28.31 12.79 15.67
C VAL A 55 -27.94 13.32 14.28
N GLU A 56 -28.62 14.38 13.84
CA GLU A 56 -28.33 15.05 12.57
C GLU A 56 -26.90 15.64 12.52
N GLN A 57 -26.45 16.30 13.59
CA GLN A 57 -25.06 16.80 13.69
C GLN A 57 -24.01 15.68 13.66
N VAL A 58 -24.28 14.54 14.32
CA VAL A 58 -23.38 13.38 14.30
C VAL A 58 -23.30 12.78 12.89
N LEU A 59 -24.43 12.68 12.18
CA LEU A 59 -24.44 12.19 10.80
C LEU A 59 -23.69 13.13 9.85
N ILE A 60 -23.93 14.45 9.93
CA ILE A 60 -23.24 15.46 9.10
C ILE A 60 -21.73 15.48 9.38
N SER A 61 -21.32 15.40 10.65
CA SER A 61 -19.90 15.39 11.01
C SER A 61 -19.20 14.10 10.58
N THR A 62 -19.89 12.95 10.63
CA THR A 62 -19.37 11.66 10.15
C THR A 62 -19.20 11.67 8.63
N ASP A 63 -20.18 12.18 7.88
CA ASP A 63 -20.12 12.31 6.42
C ASP A 63 -18.97 13.21 5.95
N ALA A 64 -18.78 14.36 6.62
CA ALA A 64 -17.66 15.24 6.37
C ALA A 64 -16.30 14.57 6.66
N GLN A 65 -16.19 13.78 7.73
CA GLN A 65 -14.96 13.02 8.04
C GLN A 65 -14.68 11.94 7.01
N MET A 66 -15.70 11.19 6.56
CA MET A 66 -15.54 10.16 5.53
C MET A 66 -15.10 10.77 4.19
N THR A 67 -15.64 11.93 3.81
CA THR A 67 -15.23 12.66 2.60
C THR A 67 -13.75 13.03 2.64
N VAL A 68 -13.26 13.50 3.80
CA VAL A 68 -11.84 13.84 3.98
C VAL A 68 -10.94 12.60 3.91
N LEU A 69 -11.36 11.48 4.51
CA LEU A 69 -10.62 10.22 4.45
C LEU A 69 -10.56 9.67 3.02
N ALA A 70 -11.66 9.73 2.28
CA ALA A 70 -11.72 9.33 0.87
C ALA A 70 -10.78 10.20 0.01
N ALA A 71 -10.79 11.53 0.21
CA ALA A 71 -9.87 12.42 -0.49
C ALA A 71 -8.40 12.13 -0.18
N ARG A 72 -8.07 11.84 1.09
CA ARG A 72 -6.72 11.42 1.50
C ARG A 72 -6.32 10.08 0.90
N LEU A 73 -7.22 9.11 0.85
CA LEU A 73 -6.98 7.83 0.23
C LEU A 73 -6.68 7.99 -1.27
N GLY A 74 -7.45 8.83 -1.98
CA GLY A 74 -7.19 9.16 -3.37
C GLY A 74 -5.83 9.85 -3.59
N GLU A 75 -5.44 10.77 -2.69
CA GLU A 75 -4.10 11.38 -2.72
C GLU A 75 -2.98 10.34 -2.56
N LEU A 76 -3.13 9.41 -1.61
CA LEU A 76 -2.18 8.34 -1.35
C LEU A 76 -2.09 7.34 -2.52
N GLN A 77 -3.22 6.99 -3.13
CA GLN A 77 -3.28 6.17 -4.34
C GLN A 77 -2.52 6.83 -5.50
N GLY A 78 -2.76 8.12 -5.74
CA GLY A 78 -2.07 8.85 -6.81
C GLY A 78 -0.55 8.95 -6.59
N ARG A 79 -0.11 9.15 -5.33
CA ARG A 79 1.32 9.11 -4.99
C ARG A 79 1.92 7.72 -5.24
N LEU A 80 1.20 6.66 -4.89
CA LEU A 80 1.64 5.29 -5.13
C LEU A 80 1.83 5.05 -6.64
N THR A 81 0.82 5.34 -7.46
CA THR A 81 0.92 5.19 -8.93
C THR A 81 2.13 5.94 -9.52
N ARG A 82 2.43 7.13 -9.00
CA ARG A 82 3.64 7.85 -9.43
C ARG A 82 4.92 7.10 -9.05
N LEU A 83 5.03 6.57 -7.84
CA LEU A 83 6.18 5.76 -7.42
C LEU A 83 6.31 4.49 -8.29
N GLU A 84 5.20 3.86 -8.63
CA GLU A 84 5.17 2.68 -9.49
C GLU A 84 5.75 2.98 -10.89
N SER A 85 5.37 4.13 -11.48
CA SER A 85 5.94 4.57 -12.76
C SER A 85 7.45 4.79 -12.70
N ILE A 86 7.96 5.29 -11.57
CA ILE A 86 9.41 5.47 -11.35
C ILE A 86 10.08 4.10 -11.24
N GLY A 87 9.49 3.17 -10.48
CA GLY A 87 10.00 1.80 -10.36
C GLY A 87 10.10 1.09 -11.70
N GLN A 88 9.08 1.22 -12.55
CA GLN A 88 9.10 0.66 -13.88
C GLN A 88 10.20 1.28 -14.75
N GLN A 89 10.33 2.61 -14.75
CA GLN A 89 11.38 3.30 -15.50
C GLN A 89 12.79 2.88 -15.07
N VAL A 90 13.01 2.72 -13.76
CA VAL A 90 14.29 2.25 -13.21
C VAL A 90 14.56 0.79 -13.62
N GLY A 91 13.54 -0.07 -13.58
CA GLY A 91 13.65 -1.46 -14.03
C GLY A 91 14.03 -1.57 -15.50
N GLU A 92 13.39 -0.79 -16.37
CA GLU A 92 13.70 -0.75 -17.81
C GLU A 92 15.14 -0.26 -18.08
N LEU A 93 15.58 0.81 -17.40
CA LEU A 93 16.95 1.32 -17.52
C LEU A 93 18.00 0.31 -17.08
N ALA A 94 17.67 -0.53 -16.09
CA ALA A 94 18.55 -1.59 -15.61
C ALA A 94 18.45 -2.88 -16.45
N GLY A 95 17.62 -2.91 -17.51
CA GLY A 95 17.53 -4.03 -18.44
C GLY A 95 16.70 -5.22 -17.93
N PHE A 96 15.81 -5.01 -16.95
CA PHE A 96 14.94 -6.05 -16.42
C PHE A 96 13.64 -6.17 -17.24
N GLU A 97 13.23 -7.40 -17.55
CA GLU A 97 11.96 -7.69 -18.21
C GLU A 97 10.78 -7.31 -17.29
N PRO A 98 9.80 -6.50 -17.76
CA PRO A 98 8.66 -6.02 -16.96
C PRO A 98 7.85 -7.15 -16.30
N GLU A 99 7.89 -8.34 -16.89
CA GLU A 99 7.14 -9.53 -16.50
C GLU A 99 7.67 -10.17 -15.19
N VAL A 100 8.96 -9.98 -14.86
CA VAL A 100 9.57 -10.48 -13.61
C VAL A 100 9.28 -9.56 -12.43
N LEU A 101 9.09 -8.26 -12.69
CA LEU A 101 8.72 -7.26 -11.67
C LEU A 101 7.19 -7.14 -11.50
N GLY A 102 6.42 -7.63 -12.47
CA GLY A 102 4.98 -7.89 -12.37
C GLY A 102 4.11 -6.66 -12.11
N PHE A 103 4.51 -5.48 -12.58
CA PHE A 103 3.78 -4.23 -12.36
C PHE A 103 2.52 -4.08 -13.25
N ASP A 104 2.19 -5.10 -14.03
CA ASP A 104 1.13 -5.14 -15.05
C ASP A 104 -0.30 -5.35 -14.49
N GLN A 105 -0.51 -5.39 -13.17
CA GLN A 105 -1.91 -5.41 -12.70
C GLN A 105 -2.53 -4.03 -12.92
N PRO A 106 -3.60 -3.93 -13.74
CA PRO A 106 -4.25 -2.66 -14.00
C PRO A 106 -4.73 -2.09 -12.66
N VAL A 107 -4.18 -0.93 -12.31
CA VAL A 107 -4.66 -0.15 -11.18
C VAL A 107 -6.09 0.27 -11.53
N ALA A 108 -7.06 -0.13 -10.70
CA ALA A 108 -8.39 0.46 -10.75
C ALA A 108 -8.26 1.94 -10.37
N VAL A 109 -8.16 2.82 -11.36
CA VAL A 109 -8.12 4.27 -11.19
C VAL A 109 -9.55 4.75 -10.98
N GLY A 110 -10.09 4.50 -9.78
CA GLY A 110 -11.44 4.91 -9.40
C GLY A 110 -11.41 6.21 -8.61
N GLY A 111 -11.55 7.34 -9.31
CA GLY A 111 -11.93 8.62 -8.70
C GLY A 111 -13.42 8.63 -8.31
N PRO A 112 -13.86 9.65 -7.55
CA PRO A 112 -15.03 9.59 -6.67
C PRO A 112 -16.28 9.11 -7.38
N VAL A 113 -17.00 8.19 -6.74
CA VAL A 113 -18.28 7.65 -7.20
C VAL A 113 -19.16 8.82 -7.63
N ALA A 114 -19.48 8.85 -8.93
CA ALA A 114 -20.35 9.85 -9.51
C ALA A 114 -21.70 9.80 -8.76
N ASN A 115 -22.05 10.95 -8.18
CA ASN A 115 -23.38 11.39 -7.77
C ASN A 115 -24.31 10.30 -7.17
N ASP A 116 -24.59 10.44 -5.87
CA ASP A 116 -25.73 9.84 -5.13
C ASP A 116 -25.42 8.59 -4.26
N SER A 117 -24.15 8.20 -4.10
CA SER A 117 -23.78 7.12 -3.16
C SER A 117 -23.20 7.71 -1.88
N THR A 118 -23.99 7.68 -0.80
CA THR A 118 -23.45 7.86 0.56
C THR A 118 -22.38 6.78 0.76
N LEU A 119 -21.11 7.15 0.82
CA LEU A 119 -20.03 6.18 1.04
C LEU A 119 -20.25 5.52 2.40
N GLU A 120 -20.59 4.24 2.36
CA GLU A 120 -20.87 3.44 3.55
C GLU A 120 -19.54 3.10 4.24
N LEU A 121 -19.47 3.31 5.56
CA LEU A 121 -18.26 3.07 6.35
C LEU A 121 -17.63 1.67 6.16
N PRO A 122 -18.41 0.58 5.98
CA PRO A 122 -17.87 -0.74 5.65
C PRO A 122 -17.09 -0.79 4.32
N GLU A 123 -17.52 -0.06 3.30
CA GLU A 123 -16.89 -0.03 1.99
C GLU A 123 -15.53 0.66 2.07
N LEU A 124 -15.46 1.83 2.73
CA LEU A 124 -14.21 2.55 2.99
C LEU A 124 -13.19 1.68 3.76
N LEU A 125 -13.65 0.93 4.76
CA LEU A 125 -12.78 0.03 5.52
C LEU A 125 -12.26 -1.12 4.65
N SER A 126 -13.06 -1.62 3.72
CA SER A 126 -12.63 -2.65 2.77
C SER A 126 -11.59 -2.10 1.78
N GLU A 127 -11.80 -0.87 1.28
CA GLU A 127 -10.86 -0.18 0.40
C GLU A 127 -9.51 0.10 1.09
N LEU A 128 -9.55 0.54 2.36
CA LEU A 128 -8.34 0.77 3.15
C LEU A 128 -7.55 -0.52 3.39
N ARG A 129 -8.23 -1.64 3.67
CA ARG A 129 -7.55 -2.94 3.81
C ARG A 129 -6.95 -3.42 2.50
N ALA A 130 -7.69 -3.28 1.39
CA ALA A 130 -7.16 -3.60 0.07
C ALA A 130 -5.97 -2.71 -0.30
N TYR A 131 -6.01 -1.42 0.06
CA TYR A 131 -4.92 -0.49 -0.13
C TYR A 131 -3.69 -0.85 0.72
N ALA A 132 -3.87 -1.20 1.99
CA ALA A 132 -2.78 -1.66 2.86
C ALA A 132 -2.10 -2.92 2.29
N ALA A 133 -2.88 -3.92 1.87
CA ALA A 133 -2.33 -5.12 1.24
C ALA A 133 -1.55 -4.82 -0.06
N ARG A 134 -2.02 -3.86 -0.87
CA ARG A 134 -1.29 -3.39 -2.06
C ARG A 134 0.00 -2.67 -1.70
N LEU A 135 0.02 -1.87 -0.63
CA LEU A 135 1.25 -1.22 -0.15
C LEU A 135 2.29 -2.23 0.32
N ASP A 136 1.87 -3.28 1.02
CA ASP A 136 2.77 -4.33 1.49
C ASP A 136 3.42 -5.07 0.29
N ASP A 137 2.60 -5.49 -0.70
CA ASP A 137 3.09 -6.12 -1.92
C ASP A 137 4.06 -5.19 -2.69
N ARG A 138 3.72 -3.91 -2.80
CA ARG A 138 4.53 -2.94 -3.53
C ARG A 138 5.87 -2.67 -2.84
N THR A 139 5.91 -2.63 -1.51
CA THR A 139 7.15 -2.47 -0.72
C THR A 139 8.14 -3.58 -1.04
N VAL A 140 7.69 -4.84 -1.00
CA VAL A 140 8.54 -6.01 -1.32
C VAL A 140 9.13 -5.91 -2.72
N ARG A 141 8.35 -5.47 -3.71
CA ARG A 141 8.84 -5.33 -5.09
C ARG A 141 9.88 -4.22 -5.24
N PHE A 142 9.71 -3.10 -4.54
CA PHE A 142 10.72 -2.04 -4.55
C PHE A 142 12.03 -2.50 -3.90
N GLU A 143 11.98 -3.32 -2.85
CA GLU A 143 13.17 -3.93 -2.26
C GLU A 143 13.88 -4.87 -3.25
N LEU A 144 13.13 -5.69 -3.99
CA LEU A 144 13.69 -6.56 -5.02
C LEU A 144 14.31 -5.74 -6.16
N LEU A 145 13.65 -4.65 -6.59
CA LEU A 145 14.19 -3.74 -7.59
C LEU A 145 15.49 -3.08 -7.12
N ASP A 146 15.55 -2.62 -5.87
CA ASP A 146 16.75 -2.03 -5.29
C ASP A 146 17.93 -3.02 -5.31
N GLN A 147 17.70 -4.26 -4.85
CA GLN A 147 18.71 -5.32 -4.89
C GLN A 147 19.17 -5.63 -6.33
N ALA A 148 18.24 -5.67 -7.28
CA ALA A 148 18.53 -5.94 -8.67
C ALA A 148 19.37 -4.81 -9.31
N VAL A 149 19.02 -3.55 -9.04
CA VAL A 149 19.78 -2.38 -9.50
C VAL A 149 21.19 -2.39 -8.94
N LEU A 150 21.34 -2.67 -7.64
CA LEU A 150 22.66 -2.77 -6.99
C LEU A 150 23.51 -3.89 -7.60
N ALA A 151 22.90 -5.05 -7.89
CA ALA A 151 23.59 -6.15 -8.55
C ALA A 151 24.04 -5.76 -9.96
N GLY A 152 23.17 -5.15 -10.77
CA GLY A 152 23.51 -4.69 -12.11
C GLY A 152 24.63 -3.63 -12.13
N GLN A 153 24.63 -2.70 -11.18
CA GLN A 153 25.71 -1.73 -11.02
C GLN A 153 27.04 -2.39 -10.66
N ALA A 154 27.03 -3.37 -9.76
CA ALA A 154 28.23 -4.10 -9.38
C ALA A 154 28.81 -4.90 -10.57
N GLU A 155 27.94 -5.49 -11.40
CA GLU A 155 28.35 -6.17 -12.64
C GLU A 155 28.95 -5.21 -13.65
N ALA A 156 28.31 -4.06 -13.89
CA ALA A 156 28.80 -3.04 -14.81
C ALA A 156 30.19 -2.50 -14.40
N GLN A 157 30.42 -2.33 -13.09
CA GLN A 157 31.73 -1.91 -12.57
C GLN A 157 32.81 -2.99 -12.71
N GLY A 158 32.44 -4.27 -12.71
CA GLY A 158 33.35 -5.39 -12.94
C GLY A 158 33.67 -5.65 -14.42
N PHE A 159 33.06 -4.92 -15.36
CA PHE A 159 33.32 -5.12 -16.78
C PHE A 159 34.53 -4.27 -17.25
N PRO A 160 35.66 -4.88 -17.66
CA PRO A 160 36.85 -4.13 -18.08
C PRO A 160 36.57 -3.26 -19.31
N SER A 161 36.75 -1.94 -19.19
CA SER A 161 36.52 -1.01 -20.29
C SER A 161 37.48 0.19 -20.27
N GLY A 162 37.73 0.77 -21.45
CA GLY A 162 38.63 1.92 -21.58
C GLY A 162 40.12 1.55 -21.69
N LYS A 163 40.99 2.45 -21.23
CA LYS A 163 42.45 2.30 -21.30
C LYS A 163 43.05 2.46 -19.89
N PRO A 164 44.06 1.64 -19.53
CA PRO A 164 44.67 1.69 -18.20
C PRO A 164 45.66 2.87 -18.01
N THR A 165 45.91 3.68 -19.05
CA THR A 165 46.85 4.80 -19.01
C THR A 165 46.25 6.04 -19.66
N SER A 166 46.52 7.23 -19.11
CA SER A 166 46.00 8.52 -19.62
C SER A 166 46.71 9.06 -20.86
N GLY A 167 48.00 8.75 -21.05
CA GLY A 167 48.84 9.33 -22.11
C GLY A 167 49.49 8.34 -23.09
N GLY A 168 49.22 7.04 -22.97
CA GLY A 168 49.91 5.99 -23.72
C GLY A 168 49.44 5.82 -25.17
N LEU A 169 50.39 5.77 -26.12
CA LEU A 169 50.13 5.45 -27.52
C LEU A 169 50.16 3.94 -27.75
N LEU A 170 49.22 3.42 -28.56
CA LEU A 170 49.25 2.01 -28.96
C LEU A 170 50.48 1.74 -29.82
N SER A 171 51.45 1.03 -29.26
CA SER A 171 52.70 0.67 -29.92
C SER A 171 52.64 -0.70 -30.59
N SER A 172 51.88 -1.65 -30.01
CA SER A 172 51.62 -2.96 -30.62
C SER A 172 50.19 -3.43 -30.31
N ALA A 173 49.47 -3.82 -31.36
CA ALA A 173 48.11 -4.35 -31.23
C ALA A 173 48.10 -5.84 -30.83
N TYR A 174 46.93 -6.29 -30.40
CA TYR A 174 46.65 -7.70 -30.21
C TYR A 174 46.60 -8.45 -31.55
N GLY A 175 47.13 -9.67 -31.60
CA GLY A 175 47.05 -10.53 -32.78
C GLY A 175 48.40 -11.01 -33.30
N TYR A 176 48.41 -11.49 -34.55
CA TYR A 176 49.64 -12.01 -35.17
C TYR A 176 50.55 -10.87 -35.63
N ARG A 177 51.82 -10.92 -35.21
CA ARG A 177 52.88 -10.03 -35.68
C ARG A 177 54.10 -10.82 -36.16
N THR A 178 54.84 -10.25 -37.10
CA THR A 178 56.11 -10.80 -37.56
C THR A 178 57.21 -10.33 -36.62
N HIS A 179 57.93 -11.26 -36.01
CA HIS A 179 59.03 -10.93 -35.11
C HIS A 179 60.15 -10.22 -35.89
N PRO A 180 60.57 -9.00 -35.48
CA PRO A 180 61.44 -8.14 -36.30
C PRO A 180 62.82 -8.75 -36.57
N ILE A 181 63.32 -9.59 -35.66
CA ILE A 181 64.65 -10.22 -35.78
C ILE A 181 64.59 -11.63 -36.42
N SER A 182 63.63 -12.48 -36.05
CA SER A 182 63.57 -13.88 -36.51
C SER A 182 62.69 -14.08 -37.75
N GLY A 183 61.90 -13.09 -38.16
CA GLY A 183 60.96 -13.18 -39.28
C GLY A 183 59.78 -14.13 -39.06
N ARG A 184 59.68 -14.77 -37.88
CA ARG A 184 58.63 -15.75 -37.57
C ARG A 184 57.35 -15.04 -37.13
N ARG A 185 56.21 -15.62 -37.46
CA ARG A 185 54.90 -15.14 -36.99
C ARG A 185 54.71 -15.53 -35.52
N GLN A 186 54.51 -14.54 -34.66
CA GLN A 186 54.22 -14.73 -33.24
C GLN A 186 52.86 -14.10 -32.92
N PHE A 187 52.08 -14.76 -32.07
CA PHE A 187 50.80 -14.22 -31.60
C PHE A 187 51.01 -13.39 -30.34
N HIS A 188 50.63 -12.12 -30.39
CA HIS A 188 50.65 -11.19 -29.28
C HIS A 188 49.32 -11.27 -28.53
N ARG A 189 49.36 -11.72 -27.27
CA ARG A 189 48.19 -11.99 -26.42
C ARG A 189 47.72 -10.77 -25.61
N GLY A 190 48.24 -9.58 -25.93
CA GLY A 190 47.92 -8.33 -25.25
C GLY A 190 48.09 -7.14 -26.19
N VAL A 191 48.05 -5.94 -25.62
CA VAL A 191 48.34 -4.69 -26.31
C VAL A 191 49.50 -4.01 -25.60
N ASP A 192 50.42 -3.44 -26.36
CA ASP A 192 51.57 -2.72 -25.81
C ASP A 192 51.29 -1.20 -25.91
N LEU A 193 51.20 -0.52 -24.78
CA LEU A 193 51.03 0.92 -24.71
C LEU A 193 52.38 1.58 -24.35
N ALA A 194 52.86 2.47 -25.22
CA ALA A 194 54.08 3.23 -24.95
C ALA A 194 53.74 4.39 -24.00
N GLY A 195 54.41 4.46 -22.84
CA GLY A 195 54.29 5.53 -21.86
C GLY A 195 55.66 5.98 -21.33
N VAL A 196 55.66 6.97 -20.45
CA VAL A 196 56.87 7.45 -19.76
C VAL A 196 57.05 6.66 -18.47
N ALA A 197 58.30 6.37 -18.10
CA ALA A 197 58.59 5.69 -16.84
C ALA A 197 58.05 6.52 -15.65
N GLY A 198 57.24 5.88 -14.81
CA GLY A 198 56.56 6.52 -13.69
C GLY A 198 55.13 6.98 -13.97
N ASP A 199 54.63 6.81 -15.19
CA ASP A 199 53.21 7.05 -15.51
C ASP A 199 52.29 6.17 -14.66
N SER A 200 51.17 6.76 -14.22
CA SER A 200 50.14 6.03 -13.48
C SER A 200 49.47 4.98 -14.37
N VAL A 201 49.36 3.76 -13.85
CA VAL A 201 48.58 2.67 -14.45
C VAL A 201 47.38 2.42 -13.57
N GLU A 202 46.20 2.62 -14.13
CA GLU A 202 44.92 2.46 -13.45
C GLU A 202 44.24 1.16 -13.89
N THR A 203 43.40 0.63 -13.00
CA THR A 203 42.58 -0.52 -13.34
C THR A 203 41.41 -0.09 -14.24
N VAL A 204 41.05 -0.93 -15.21
CA VAL A 204 39.97 -0.65 -16.19
C VAL A 204 38.59 -1.12 -15.72
N ALA A 205 38.51 -1.72 -14.52
CA ALA A 205 37.28 -2.13 -13.86
C ALA A 205 37.52 -2.36 -12.37
N SER A 206 36.46 -2.36 -11.57
CA SER A 206 36.51 -2.81 -10.17
C SER A 206 36.90 -4.28 -10.10
N GLY A 207 37.71 -4.65 -9.11
CA GLY A 207 38.18 -6.01 -8.96
C GLY A 207 39.06 -6.21 -7.74
N VAL A 208 39.58 -7.43 -7.60
CA VAL A 208 40.48 -7.84 -6.52
C VAL A 208 41.83 -8.20 -7.11
N VAL A 209 42.90 -7.68 -6.51
CA VAL A 209 44.28 -8.04 -6.90
C VAL A 209 44.54 -9.50 -6.54
N THR A 210 44.77 -10.34 -7.55
CA THR A 210 45.13 -11.76 -7.37
C THR A 210 46.64 -11.98 -7.38
N TRP A 211 47.40 -11.05 -7.97
CA TRP A 211 48.87 -11.07 -8.00
C TRP A 211 49.46 -9.67 -8.02
N SER A 212 50.57 -9.47 -7.30
CA SER A 212 51.39 -8.25 -7.40
C SER A 212 52.86 -8.61 -7.14
N GLY A 213 53.71 -8.37 -8.14
CA GLY A 213 55.16 -8.60 -8.04
C GLY A 213 55.78 -9.07 -9.35
N ASP A 214 57.05 -9.47 -9.29
CA ASP A 214 57.78 -9.99 -10.45
C ASP A 214 57.20 -11.34 -10.90
N ARG A 215 56.97 -11.47 -12.21
CA ARG A 215 56.51 -12.71 -12.84
C ARG A 215 57.31 -12.97 -14.10
N ASN A 216 57.92 -14.15 -14.17
CA ASN A 216 58.83 -14.51 -15.24
C ASN A 216 58.20 -14.30 -16.64
N GLY A 217 58.89 -13.57 -17.51
CA GLY A 217 58.44 -13.21 -18.86
C GLY A 217 57.54 -11.96 -18.95
N TYR A 218 56.99 -11.48 -17.82
CA TYR A 218 56.21 -10.24 -17.74
C TYR A 218 56.94 -9.12 -16.99
N GLY A 219 57.89 -9.46 -16.12
CA GLY A 219 58.51 -8.50 -15.19
C GLY A 219 57.55 -8.17 -14.05
N ASN A 220 57.55 -6.92 -13.60
CA ASN A 220 56.60 -6.47 -12.58
C ASN A 220 55.18 -6.50 -13.13
N LEU A 221 54.33 -7.30 -12.51
CA LEU A 221 52.95 -7.53 -12.94
C LEU A 221 51.98 -7.30 -11.77
N VAL A 222 50.85 -6.68 -12.09
CA VAL A 222 49.65 -6.71 -11.25
C VAL A 222 48.55 -7.44 -12.02
N GLU A 223 47.95 -8.45 -11.41
CA GLU A 223 46.81 -9.18 -11.98
C GLU A 223 45.57 -8.85 -11.14
N VAL A 224 44.47 -8.49 -11.81
CA VAL A 224 43.21 -8.11 -11.17
C VAL A 224 42.09 -8.98 -11.71
N ASP A 225 41.37 -9.66 -10.82
CA ASP A 225 40.13 -10.39 -11.10
C ASP A 225 38.93 -9.46 -10.93
N HIS A 226 38.17 -9.28 -12.00
CA HIS A 226 37.00 -8.40 -12.04
C HIS A 226 35.67 -9.14 -11.89
N ARG A 227 35.71 -10.43 -11.50
CA ARG A 227 34.57 -11.35 -11.44
C ARG A 227 34.07 -11.72 -12.85
N ASN A 228 33.15 -12.69 -12.92
CA ASN A 228 32.55 -13.18 -14.17
C ASN A 228 33.58 -13.68 -15.21
N GLY A 229 34.77 -14.11 -14.76
CA GLY A 229 35.83 -14.66 -15.61
C GLY A 229 36.73 -13.61 -16.28
N TYR A 230 36.55 -12.32 -15.97
CA TYR A 230 37.40 -11.26 -16.49
C TYR A 230 38.64 -11.05 -15.63
N VAL A 231 39.81 -11.07 -16.26
CA VAL A 231 41.10 -10.83 -15.62
C VAL A 231 41.91 -9.84 -16.46
N THR A 232 42.48 -8.82 -15.82
CA THR A 232 43.43 -7.90 -16.46
C THR A 232 44.83 -8.04 -15.89
N ARG A 233 45.83 -7.81 -16.74
CA ARG A 233 47.26 -7.99 -16.50
C ARG A 233 48.06 -7.12 -17.45
#